data_AF-A0A183UCT7-F1
#
_entry.id   AF-A0A183UCT7-F1
#
_cell.length_a   1.000
_cell.length_b   1.000
_cell.length_c   1.000
_cell.angle_alpha   90.00
_cell.angle_beta   90.00
_cell.angle_gamma   90.00
#
_symmetry.space_group_name_H-M   'P 1'
#
loop_
_entity.id
_entity.type
_entity.pdbx_description
1 polymer ?
#
loop_
_entity_poly.entity_id
_entity_poly.type
_entity_poly.pdbx_seq_one_letter_code
_entity_poly.pdbx_strand_id
1 'polypeptide(L)'
;KHDVHEIFAFPSAHRVLSSVQLQTDGEKRIGELLQERFPRVITIDVSDVSGGCGSMHHIVVGCDEFHSLPKAKQHRMVTDTLKKEIASMHGIVIETLTPK
;
A
#
# COMPACT_ATOMS: atom_id res chain seq x y z
N LYS A 1 10.73 35.13 12.22
CA LYS A 1 9.26 35.10 12.18
C LYS A 1 8.77 33.67 11.92
N HIS A 2 8.97 32.65 12.74
CA HIS A 2 9.40 32.46 14.14
C HIS A 2 8.90 33.54 15.11
N ASP A 3 7.80 33.23 15.78
CA ASP A 3 7.49 33.69 17.14
C ASP A 3 6.73 32.59 17.88
N VAL A 4 7.03 32.48 19.17
CA VAL A 4 6.84 31.34 20.08
C VAL A 4 5.76 31.68 21.09
N HIS A 5 4.92 30.71 21.50
CA HIS A 5 4.56 30.58 22.91
C HIS A 5 4.06 29.18 23.28
N GLU A 6 4.87 28.54 24.12
CA GLU A 6 4.62 27.38 24.97
C GLU A 6 3.56 27.71 26.03
N ILE A 7 2.62 26.79 26.31
CA ILE A 7 1.90 26.75 27.59
C ILE A 7 1.70 25.28 28.00
N PHE A 8 2.23 24.94 29.17
CA PHE A 8 2.08 23.66 29.86
C PHE A 8 0.61 23.34 30.16
N ALA A 9 0.15 22.15 29.79
CA ALA A 9 -0.97 21.47 30.44
C ALA A 9 -0.93 19.96 30.14
N PHE A 10 -0.46 19.18 31.12
CA PHE A 10 -0.83 17.76 31.24
C PHE A 10 -2.13 17.67 32.05
N PRO A 11 -3.22 17.17 31.45
CA PRO A 11 -4.17 16.36 32.19
C PRO A 11 -4.37 14.99 31.52
N SER A 12 -4.53 13.99 32.39
CA SER A 12 -4.78 12.58 32.11
C SER A 12 -5.80 12.30 31.00
N ALA A 13 -5.47 11.25 30.24
CA ALA A 13 -6.38 10.36 29.53
C ALA A 13 -7.40 11.03 28.60
N HIS A 14 -6.99 11.25 27.35
CA HIS A 14 -7.89 11.03 26.22
C HIS A 14 -7.25 10.05 25.25
N ARG A 15 -7.64 8.78 25.41
CA ARG A 15 -7.46 7.73 24.42
C ARG A 15 -8.14 8.20 23.13
N VAL A 16 -7.35 8.65 22.17
CA VAL A 16 -7.75 8.66 20.77
C VAL A 16 -6.76 7.78 20.04
N LEU A 17 -6.97 6.47 20.18
CA LEU A 17 -6.54 5.48 19.20
C LEU A 17 -7.30 5.79 17.90
N SER A 18 -6.86 6.80 17.17
CA SER A 18 -7.29 7.00 15.79
C SER A 18 -6.20 6.49 14.86
N SER A 19 -5.84 5.22 15.01
CA SER A 19 -5.24 4.46 13.92
C SER A 19 -6.37 3.95 13.01
N VAL A 20 -7.23 4.86 12.54
CA VAL A 20 -8.01 4.57 11.34
C VAL A 20 -7.02 4.84 10.23
N GLN A 21 -6.30 3.81 9.78
CA GLN A 21 -5.55 3.88 8.53
C GLN A 21 -6.59 4.27 7.47
N LEU A 22 -6.56 5.55 7.07
CA LEU A 22 -7.41 6.07 6.01
C LEU A 22 -6.96 5.34 4.74
N GLN A 23 -7.65 4.23 4.42
CA GLN A 23 -7.49 3.59 3.13
C GLN A 23 -7.86 4.62 2.08
N THR A 24 -6.84 5.08 1.37
CA THR A 24 -6.96 6.00 0.25
C THR A 24 -7.74 5.33 -0.88
N ASP A 25 -8.39 6.13 -1.72
CA ASP A 25 -9.02 5.62 -2.94
C ASP A 25 -8.03 4.86 -3.84
N GLY A 26 -6.74 5.22 -3.77
CA GLY A 26 -5.66 4.52 -4.47
C GLY A 26 -5.47 3.08 -3.99
N GLU A 27 -5.39 2.86 -2.67
CA GLU A 27 -5.25 1.52 -2.08
C GLU A 27 -6.38 0.58 -2.50
N LYS A 28 -7.63 1.08 -2.47
CA LYS A 28 -8.81 0.29 -2.86
C LYS A 28 -8.75 -0.10 -4.33
N ARG A 29 -8.48 0.86 -5.22
CA ARG A 29 -8.39 0.61 -6.67
C ARG A 29 -7.29 -0.39 -7.01
N ILE A 30 -6.10 -0.23 -6.40
CA ILE A 30 -4.97 -1.15 -6.60
C ILE A 30 -5.37 -2.57 -6.15
N GLY A 31 -6.02 -2.69 -5.00
CA GLY A 31 -6.52 -3.97 -4.49
C GLY A 31 -7.48 -4.66 -5.46
N GLU A 32 -8.47 -3.92 -5.97
CA GLU A 32 -9.45 -4.44 -6.93
C GLU A 32 -8.77 -4.90 -8.24
N LEU A 33 -7.87 -4.09 -8.81
CA LEU A 33 -7.15 -4.44 -10.04
C LEU A 33 -6.30 -5.71 -9.90
N LEU A 34 -5.63 -5.86 -8.76
CA LEU A 34 -4.82 -7.04 -8.47
C LEU A 34 -5.70 -8.27 -8.28
N GLN A 35 -6.84 -8.13 -7.61
CA GLN A 35 -7.79 -9.22 -7.42
C GLN A 35 -8.40 -9.67 -8.76
N GLU A 36 -8.72 -8.72 -9.64
CA GLU A 36 -9.25 -9.01 -10.98
C GLU A 36 -8.20 -9.67 -11.88
N ARG A 37 -6.93 -9.28 -11.76
CA ARG A 37 -5.84 -9.88 -12.54
C ARG A 37 -5.32 -11.20 -12.04
N PHE A 38 -5.34 -11.42 -10.73
CA PHE A 38 -4.82 -12.61 -10.09
C PHE A 38 -5.96 -13.34 -9.37
N PRO A 39 -6.76 -14.15 -10.09
CA PRO A 39 -7.89 -14.86 -9.47
C PRO A 39 -7.46 -15.91 -8.42
N ARG A 40 -6.19 -16.36 -8.46
CA ARG A 40 -5.58 -17.27 -7.47
C ARG A 40 -4.74 -16.57 -6.41
N VAL A 41 -4.99 -15.28 -6.20
CA VAL A 41 -4.33 -14.53 -5.14
C VAL A 41 -4.79 -15.01 -3.77
N ILE A 42 -3.84 -15.23 -2.88
CA ILE A 42 -4.07 -15.71 -1.51
C ILE A 42 -3.97 -14.53 -0.54
N THR A 43 -3.13 -13.56 -0.82
CA THR A 43 -2.93 -12.38 0.02
C THR A 43 -2.70 -11.16 -0.85
N ILE A 44 -3.45 -10.08 -0.59
CA ILE A 44 -3.20 -8.75 -1.14
C ILE A 44 -3.14 -7.80 0.05
N ASP A 45 -2.01 -7.15 0.22
CA ASP A 45 -1.86 -6.02 1.13
C ASP A 45 -1.43 -4.81 0.32
N VAL A 46 -2.17 -3.71 0.46
CA VAL A 46 -1.81 -2.44 -0.15
C VAL A 46 -1.84 -1.42 0.97
N SER A 47 -0.69 -0.80 1.21
CA SER A 47 -0.48 0.15 2.28
C SER A 47 0.11 1.45 1.73
N ASP A 48 -0.56 2.58 1.94
CA ASP A 48 0.01 3.90 1.63
C ASP A 48 1.17 4.23 2.61
N VAL A 49 2.36 4.45 2.05
CA VAL A 49 3.55 4.86 2.81
C VAL A 49 3.85 6.34 2.67
N SER A 50 2.98 7.10 2.01
CA SER A 50 3.12 8.55 1.83
C SER A 50 2.48 9.38 2.95
N GLY A 51 1.89 8.75 3.95
CA GLY A 51 1.27 9.42 5.10
C GLY A 51 -0.08 10.05 4.79
N GLY A 52 -0.84 9.47 3.84
CA GLY A 52 -2.18 9.90 3.46
C GLY A 52 -2.23 10.82 2.24
N CYS A 53 -1.10 11.04 1.55
CA CYS A 53 -1.05 11.81 0.30
C CYS A 53 -1.42 10.94 -0.92
N GLY A 54 -1.38 9.62 -0.82
CA GLY A 54 -1.62 8.69 -1.92
C GLY A 54 -0.57 8.76 -3.03
N SER A 55 0.64 9.21 -2.72
CA SER A 55 1.71 9.39 -3.71
C SER A 55 2.68 8.20 -3.78
N MET A 56 2.72 7.35 -2.74
CA MET A 56 3.59 6.17 -2.70
C MET A 56 2.94 5.00 -1.95
N HIS A 57 2.88 3.86 -2.61
CA HIS A 57 2.22 2.66 -2.07
C HIS A 57 3.18 1.50 -1.96
N HIS A 58 3.04 0.75 -0.87
CA HIS A 58 3.66 -0.56 -0.68
C HIS A 58 2.61 -1.64 -0.96
N ILE A 59 2.93 -2.55 -1.88
CA ILE A 59 2.02 -3.57 -2.38
C ILE A 59 2.66 -4.94 -2.14
N VAL A 60 1.99 -5.77 -1.36
CA VAL A 60 2.37 -7.16 -1.10
C VAL A 60 1.36 -8.08 -1.75
N VAL A 61 1.81 -8.94 -2.65
CA VAL A 61 0.95 -9.90 -3.35
C VAL A 61 1.47 -11.31 -3.12
N GLY A 62 0.68 -12.12 -2.42
CA GLY A 62 0.86 -13.55 -2.26
C GLY A 62 -0.05 -14.31 -3.21
N CYS A 63 0.53 -15.07 -4.14
CA CYS A 63 -0.23 -15.86 -5.12
C CYS A 63 0.45 -17.19 -5.39
N ASP A 64 -0.33 -18.27 -5.52
CA ASP A 64 0.21 -19.61 -5.80
C ASP A 64 0.86 -19.68 -7.19
N GLU A 65 0.34 -18.93 -8.16
CA GLU A 65 0.88 -18.89 -9.53
C GLU A 65 2.33 -18.41 -9.59
N PHE A 66 2.78 -17.65 -8.58
CA PHE A 66 4.15 -17.17 -8.49
C PHE A 66 5.17 -18.28 -8.21
N HIS A 67 4.76 -19.42 -7.66
CA HIS A 67 5.67 -20.55 -7.37
C HIS A 67 6.39 -21.07 -8.62
N SER A 68 5.71 -21.01 -9.77
CA SER A 68 6.24 -21.48 -11.06
C SER A 68 7.04 -20.43 -11.84
N LEU A 69 7.17 -19.20 -11.31
CA LEU A 69 7.70 -18.06 -12.03
C LEU A 69 8.93 -17.45 -11.35
N PRO A 70 9.93 -16.96 -12.10
CA PRO A 70 11.06 -16.24 -11.51
C PRO A 70 10.60 -14.87 -10.98
N LYS A 71 11.23 -14.39 -9.89
CA LYS A 71 10.90 -13.10 -9.25
C LYS A 71 10.76 -11.93 -10.25
N ALA A 72 11.69 -11.80 -11.20
CA ALA A 72 11.63 -10.74 -12.21
C ALA A 72 10.31 -10.75 -13.02
N LYS A 73 9.79 -11.94 -13.34
CA LYS A 73 8.51 -12.09 -14.06
C LYS A 73 7.31 -11.82 -13.15
N GLN A 74 7.38 -12.22 -11.89
CA GLN A 74 6.35 -11.90 -10.89
C GLN A 74 6.20 -10.38 -10.73
N HIS A 75 7.31 -9.67 -10.45
CA HIS A 75 7.30 -8.20 -10.35
C HIS A 75 6.79 -7.57 -11.64
N ARG A 76 7.26 -8.04 -12.82
CA ARG A 76 6.79 -7.51 -14.10
C ARG A 76 5.28 -7.66 -14.30
N MET A 77 4.70 -8.81 -13.94
CA MET A 77 3.24 -9.03 -14.04
C MET A 77 2.44 -8.09 -13.14
N VAL A 78 2.92 -7.86 -11.91
CA VAL A 78 2.29 -6.91 -10.98
C VAL A 78 2.45 -5.48 -11.50
N THR A 79 3.66 -5.08 -11.91
CA THR A 79 3.93 -3.77 -12.50
C THR A 79 3.08 -3.52 -13.74
N ASP A 80 2.95 -4.48 -14.65
CA ASP A 80 2.15 -4.33 -15.88
C ASP A 80 0.66 -4.16 -15.57
N THR A 81 0.15 -4.83 -14.53
CA THR A 81 -1.23 -4.66 -14.04
C THR A 81 -1.44 -3.25 -13.49
N LEU A 82 -0.49 -2.77 -12.70
CA LEU A 82 -0.60 -1.49 -12.02
C LEU A 82 -0.10 -0.31 -12.87
N LYS A 83 0.54 -0.58 -14.01
CA LYS A 83 1.19 0.42 -14.86
C LYS A 83 0.31 1.62 -15.20
N LYS A 84 -0.98 1.37 -15.43
CA LYS A 84 -1.96 2.42 -15.76
C LYS A 84 -2.25 3.32 -14.57
N GLU A 85 -2.36 2.73 -13.38
CA GLU A 85 -2.71 3.46 -12.16
C GLU A 85 -1.49 4.16 -11.56
N ILE A 86 -0.33 3.51 -11.58
CA ILE A 86 0.93 4.08 -11.10
C ILE A 86 1.52 5.13 -12.05
N ALA A 87 1.10 5.18 -13.32
CA ALA A 87 1.54 6.24 -14.23
C ALA A 87 1.12 7.64 -13.74
N SER A 88 0.09 7.72 -12.90
CA SER A 88 -0.33 8.96 -12.24
C SER A 88 0.27 9.14 -10.83
N MET A 89 1.03 8.16 -10.32
CA MET A 89 1.57 8.13 -8.94
C MET A 89 3.09 8.34 -8.94
N HIS A 90 3.63 8.85 -7.83
CA HIS A 90 5.06 9.19 -7.69
C HIS A 90 5.98 7.96 -7.61
N GLY A 91 5.48 6.82 -7.10
CA GLY A 91 6.21 5.55 -7.07
C GLY A 91 5.48 4.44 -6.33
N ILE A 92 5.89 3.19 -6.55
CA ILE A 92 5.38 2.03 -5.83
C ILE A 92 6.49 1.05 -5.46
N VAL A 93 6.31 0.34 -4.35
CA VAL A 93 7.15 -0.77 -3.94
C VAL A 93 6.30 -2.04 -4.05
N ILE A 94 6.81 -3.04 -4.77
CA ILE A 94 6.13 -4.32 -4.97
C ILE A 94 6.92 -5.41 -4.25
N GLU A 95 6.23 -6.18 -3.43
CA GLU A 95 6.73 -7.40 -2.80
C GLU A 95 5.87 -8.57 -3.25
N THR A 96 6.51 -9.62 -3.79
CA THR A 96 5.81 -10.84 -4.20
C THR A 96 6.15 -11.96 -3.23
N LEU A 97 5.11 -12.55 -2.65
CA LEU A 97 5.22 -13.68 -1.74
C LEU A 97 4.76 -14.94 -2.47
N THR A 98 5.47 -16.03 -2.21
CA THR A 98 5.10 -17.36 -2.67
C THR A 98 4.70 -18.17 -1.44
N PRO A 99 3.42 -18.58 -1.30
CA PRO A 99 3.04 -19.49 -0.24
C PRO A 99 3.84 -20.79 -0.37
N LYS A 100 4.31 -21.34 0.76
CA LYS A 100 5.02 -22.63 0.81
C LYS A 100 4.04 -23.79 0.91
#